data_AF-A0A7S0P6G9-F1
#
_entry.id   AF-A0A7S0P6G9-F1
#
_cell.length_a   1.000
_cell.length_b   1.000
_cell.length_c   1.000
_cell.angle_alpha   90.00
_cell.angle_beta   90.00
_cell.angle_gamma   90.00
#
_symmetry.space_group_name_H-M   'P 1'
#
loop_
_entity.id
_entity.type
_entity.pdbx_description
1 polymer ?
#
loop_
_entity_poly.entity_id
_entity_poly.type
_entity_poly.pdbx_seq_one_letter_code
_entity_poly.pdbx_strand_id
1 'polypeptide(L)'
;KPRHFREARTEPMSEYMVGLSEYEVARKRTIEANEAKLFELGLLRAGRASQLGTKKVKKAKARPVGDPDYMPEKRTTRVSGLKRGRPAVVDESTQRSREERNRGERAAAHAERVASVAEERVAALDAPKPADDEPTPTRCIIVEGAKTGRSKCRRCMEAISAGETRVGMESWMVGRQVLVWQHPKCFWQGLAFTEEGSGRGRCKQTKEVFAVGEHRLSASAHTTSANFKLNVAAELLRPVASALGTCTVSAISGAGVLSAAELKAFEAGVASPAPDAQAVVPEVTPTPTASEALELERDRKQPAEGVVARASGRVAWRWAGALCYGHLLPKSETATHCYARTAKGNTKTLTKGGVYWWML
;
A
#
# COMPACT_ATOMS: atom_id res chain seq x y z
N LYS A 1 -34.71 1.22 -46.79
CA LYS A 1 -35.21 -0.09 -46.30
C LYS A 1 -35.22 -0.06 -44.76
N PRO A 2 -36.39 -0.04 -44.10
CA PRO A 2 -36.46 -0.05 -42.65
C PRO A 2 -35.95 -1.40 -42.11
N ARG A 3 -35.10 -1.38 -41.09
CA ARG A 3 -34.65 -2.59 -40.38
C ARG A 3 -35.75 -2.99 -39.42
N HIS A 4 -36.47 -4.08 -39.72
CA HIS A 4 -37.37 -4.72 -38.78
C HIS A 4 -36.58 -5.09 -37.52
N PHE A 5 -36.89 -4.42 -36.41
CA PHE A 5 -36.43 -4.81 -35.08
C PHE A 5 -37.10 -6.14 -34.75
N ARG A 6 -36.32 -7.22 -34.61
CA ARG A 6 -36.84 -8.49 -34.10
C ARG A 6 -37.29 -8.26 -32.66
N GLU A 7 -38.58 -8.38 -32.41
CA GLU A 7 -39.13 -8.45 -31.05
C GLU A 7 -38.42 -9.56 -30.30
N ALA A 8 -37.79 -9.19 -29.17
CA ALA A 8 -37.11 -10.15 -28.32
C ALA A 8 -38.17 -11.09 -27.73
N ARG A 9 -38.12 -12.36 -28.09
CA ARG A 9 -38.95 -13.40 -27.46
C ARG A 9 -38.61 -13.44 -25.96
N THR A 10 -39.52 -12.97 -25.14
CA THR A 10 -39.52 -13.20 -23.69
C THR A 10 -40.07 -14.58 -23.42
N GLU A 11 -39.23 -15.61 -23.50
CA GLU A 11 -39.60 -16.93 -22.98
C GLU A 11 -39.64 -16.88 -21.44
N PRO A 12 -40.68 -17.46 -20.81
CA PRO A 12 -40.83 -17.42 -19.36
C PRO A 12 -39.71 -18.23 -18.67
N MET A 13 -38.85 -17.53 -17.91
CA MET A 13 -37.67 -18.07 -17.23
C MET A 13 -37.95 -19.13 -16.14
N SER A 14 -39.20 -19.52 -15.90
CA SER A 14 -39.55 -20.46 -14.83
C SER A 14 -38.99 -21.86 -15.05
N GLU A 15 -38.69 -22.23 -16.30
CA GLU A 15 -38.20 -23.57 -16.64
C GLU A 15 -36.71 -23.77 -16.28
N TYR A 16 -35.92 -22.70 -16.19
CA TYR A 16 -34.47 -22.75 -15.89
C TYR A 16 -34.13 -22.80 -14.39
N MET A 17 -35.14 -22.85 -13.51
CA MET A 17 -34.94 -22.89 -12.05
C MET A 17 -35.05 -24.31 -11.46
N VAL A 18 -35.43 -25.31 -12.26
CA VAL A 18 -35.58 -26.69 -11.79
C VAL A 18 -34.20 -27.30 -11.54
N GLY A 19 -33.92 -27.70 -10.29
CA GLY A 19 -32.68 -28.37 -9.89
C GLY A 19 -31.61 -27.48 -9.23
N LEU A 20 -31.88 -26.19 -9.04
CA LEU A 20 -30.98 -25.31 -8.27
C LEU A 20 -31.30 -25.39 -6.77
N SER A 21 -30.26 -25.30 -5.94
CA SER A 21 -30.45 -25.16 -4.49
C SER A 21 -31.18 -23.84 -4.17
N GLU A 22 -31.92 -23.79 -3.05
CA GLU A 22 -32.64 -22.59 -2.62
C GLU A 22 -31.73 -21.35 -2.55
N TYR A 23 -30.47 -21.55 -2.14
CA TYR A 23 -29.46 -20.50 -2.11
C TYR A 23 -29.13 -19.95 -3.49
N GLU A 24 -28.99 -20.81 -4.50
CA GLU A 24 -28.71 -20.40 -5.88
C GLU A 24 -29.88 -19.65 -6.50
N VAL A 25 -31.11 -20.07 -6.20
CA VAL A 25 -32.33 -19.37 -6.59
C VAL A 25 -32.36 -17.96 -5.97
N ALA A 26 -32.10 -17.83 -4.67
CA ALA A 26 -32.05 -16.54 -3.99
C ALA A 26 -30.93 -15.63 -4.51
N ARG A 27 -29.75 -16.20 -4.79
CA ARG A 27 -28.62 -15.48 -5.39
C ARG A 27 -28.95 -14.96 -6.80
N LYS A 28 -29.58 -15.78 -7.65
CA LYS A 28 -30.00 -15.36 -8.99
C LYS A 28 -31.01 -14.23 -8.95
N ARG A 29 -32.05 -14.33 -8.09
CA ARG A 29 -33.02 -13.25 -7.88
C ARG A 29 -32.36 -11.94 -7.45
N THR A 30 -31.32 -12.01 -6.61
CA THR A 30 -30.57 -10.82 -6.16
C THR A 30 -29.74 -10.22 -7.30
N ILE A 31 -29.12 -11.05 -8.13
CA ILE A 31 -28.39 -10.59 -9.32
C ILE A 31 -29.34 -9.88 -10.27
N GLU A 32 -30.49 -10.49 -10.57
CA GLU A 32 -31.52 -9.93 -11.45
C GLU A 32 -32.06 -8.60 -10.92
N ALA A 33 -32.36 -8.50 -9.63
CA ALA A 33 -32.81 -7.26 -9.00
C ALA A 33 -31.75 -6.15 -9.10
N ASN A 34 -30.47 -6.49 -8.92
CA ASN A 34 -29.37 -5.54 -9.06
C ASN A 34 -29.19 -5.10 -10.52
N GLU A 35 -29.30 -6.02 -11.47
CA GLU A 35 -29.22 -5.72 -12.90
C GLU A 35 -30.38 -4.82 -13.36
N ALA A 36 -31.60 -5.09 -12.90
CA ALA A 36 -32.76 -4.24 -13.14
C ALA A 36 -32.55 -2.82 -12.59
N LYS A 37 -32.04 -2.70 -11.36
CA LYS A 37 -31.73 -1.40 -10.75
C LYS A 37 -30.61 -0.67 -11.49
N LEU A 38 -29.57 -1.37 -11.93
CA LEU A 38 -28.50 -0.78 -12.75
C LEU A 38 -29.00 -0.34 -14.12
N PHE A 39 -29.98 -1.04 -14.69
CA PHE A 39 -30.64 -0.66 -15.93
C PHE A 39 -31.48 0.61 -15.75
N GLU A 40 -32.28 0.68 -14.68
CA GLU A 40 -33.06 1.88 -14.31
C GLU A 40 -32.17 3.11 -14.11
N LEU A 41 -31.00 2.93 -13.51
CA LEU A 41 -30.00 3.98 -13.32
C LEU A 41 -29.23 4.35 -14.60
N GLY A 42 -29.48 3.70 -15.74
CA GLY A 42 -28.76 3.94 -17.00
C GLY A 42 -27.29 3.51 -16.99
N LEU A 43 -26.86 2.79 -15.95
CA LEU A 43 -25.49 2.30 -15.80
C LEU A 43 -25.25 1.02 -16.61
N LEU A 44 -26.30 0.23 -16.83
CA LEU A 44 -26.28 -0.93 -17.71
C LEU A 44 -26.66 -0.50 -19.14
N ARG A 45 -25.67 -0.20 -19.99
CA ARG A 45 -25.92 0.06 -21.41
C ARG A 45 -26.37 -1.22 -22.10
N ALA A 46 -27.60 -1.26 -22.59
CA ALA A 46 -28.10 -2.28 -23.50
C ALA A 46 -27.17 -2.37 -24.72
N GLY A 47 -26.30 -3.38 -24.78
CA GLY A 47 -25.50 -3.66 -25.97
C GLY A 47 -24.02 -3.97 -25.80
N ARG A 48 -23.44 -4.02 -24.58
CA ARG A 48 -22.03 -4.46 -24.42
C ARG A 48 -21.82 -5.94 -24.12
N ALA A 49 -22.88 -6.71 -23.87
CA ALA A 49 -22.77 -8.16 -23.63
C ALA A 49 -22.32 -8.95 -24.88
N SER A 50 -22.44 -8.40 -26.09
CA SER A 50 -22.07 -9.09 -27.35
C SER A 50 -20.66 -8.81 -27.87
N GLN A 51 -19.88 -7.91 -27.23
CA GLN A 51 -18.50 -7.59 -27.66
C GLN A 51 -17.39 -8.22 -26.80
N LEU A 52 -17.74 -8.97 -25.74
CA LEU A 52 -16.82 -9.98 -25.23
C LEU A 52 -16.82 -11.12 -26.24
N GLY A 53 -16.03 -10.93 -27.31
CA GLY A 53 -15.77 -11.96 -28.30
C GLY A 53 -15.49 -13.26 -27.59
N THR A 54 -16.13 -14.31 -28.07
CA THR A 54 -15.93 -15.71 -27.69
C THR A 54 -14.45 -16.07 -27.84
N LYS A 55 -13.61 -15.68 -26.88
CA LYS A 55 -12.34 -16.34 -26.66
C LYS A 55 -12.73 -17.79 -26.41
N LYS A 56 -12.45 -18.66 -27.39
CA LYS A 56 -12.56 -20.11 -27.27
C LYS A 56 -11.92 -20.50 -25.94
N VAL A 57 -12.76 -20.69 -24.92
CA VAL A 57 -12.36 -21.31 -23.67
C VAL A 57 -11.94 -22.71 -24.11
N LYS A 58 -10.63 -22.98 -24.09
CA LYS A 58 -10.13 -24.34 -24.26
C LYS A 58 -10.93 -25.18 -23.26
N LYS A 59 -11.71 -26.14 -23.76
CA LYS A 59 -12.44 -27.12 -22.93
C LYS A 59 -11.45 -27.62 -21.88
N ALA A 60 -11.62 -27.16 -20.63
CA ALA A 60 -10.93 -27.78 -19.52
C ALA A 60 -11.44 -29.23 -19.53
N LYS A 61 -10.51 -30.19 -19.65
CA LYS A 61 -10.83 -31.61 -19.53
C LYS A 61 -11.64 -31.79 -18.24
N ALA A 62 -12.84 -32.36 -18.37
CA ALA A 62 -13.61 -32.80 -17.23
C ALA A 62 -12.68 -33.70 -16.39
N ARG A 63 -12.45 -33.30 -15.14
CA ARG A 63 -11.63 -34.08 -14.22
C ARG A 63 -12.42 -35.32 -13.80
N PRO A 64 -11.77 -36.48 -13.67
CA PRO A 64 -12.42 -37.70 -13.25
C PRO A 64 -13.03 -37.52 -11.85
N VAL A 65 -14.27 -37.95 -11.71
CA VAL A 65 -15.00 -38.01 -10.44
C VAL A 65 -14.35 -39.14 -9.63
N GLY A 66 -13.69 -38.81 -8.52
CA GLY A 66 -13.14 -39.82 -7.60
C GLY A 66 -11.76 -39.56 -7.00
N ASP A 67 -11.29 -38.31 -6.90
CA ASP A 67 -10.05 -37.99 -6.17
C ASP A 67 -10.33 -37.93 -4.65
N PRO A 68 -9.86 -38.92 -3.85
CA PRO A 68 -10.15 -39.00 -2.42
C PRO A 68 -9.43 -37.93 -1.57
N ASP A 69 -8.46 -37.20 -2.15
CA ASP A 69 -7.68 -36.17 -1.43
C ASP A 69 -8.19 -34.74 -1.66
N TYR A 70 -9.33 -34.57 -2.33
CA TYR A 70 -9.89 -33.24 -2.56
C TYR A 70 -10.64 -32.71 -1.33
N MET A 71 -9.94 -31.91 -0.50
CA MET A 71 -10.59 -31.09 0.53
C MET A 71 -11.08 -29.76 -0.07
N PRO A 72 -12.41 -29.50 -0.12
CA PRO A 72 -12.92 -28.19 -0.51
C PRO A 72 -12.53 -27.14 0.54
N GLU A 73 -12.02 -25.99 0.08
CA GLU A 73 -11.67 -24.87 0.95
C GLU A 73 -12.88 -24.43 1.79
N LYS A 74 -12.75 -24.58 3.11
CA LYS A 74 -13.78 -24.20 4.10
C LYS A 74 -13.99 -22.69 4.06
N ARG A 75 -15.04 -22.25 3.36
CA ARG A 75 -15.52 -20.87 3.37
C ARG A 75 -16.19 -20.56 4.70
N THR A 76 -15.55 -19.73 5.52
CA THR A 76 -16.03 -19.36 6.85
C THR A 76 -17.31 -18.52 6.77
N THR A 77 -18.44 -19.10 7.17
CA THR A 77 -19.72 -18.42 7.34
C THR A 77 -19.73 -17.66 8.67
N ARG A 78 -19.79 -16.33 8.62
CA ARG A 78 -20.00 -15.48 9.79
C ARG A 78 -21.51 -15.46 10.09
N VAL A 79 -21.92 -16.24 11.08
CA VAL A 79 -23.30 -16.29 11.58
C VAL A 79 -23.56 -15.05 12.45
N SER A 80 -24.47 -14.17 12.03
CA SER A 80 -25.02 -13.11 12.87
C SER A 80 -26.45 -13.48 13.27
N GLY A 81 -26.59 -14.14 14.41
CA GLY A 81 -27.88 -14.42 15.04
C GLY A 81 -28.04 -13.58 16.31
N LEU A 82 -28.94 -12.59 16.28
CA LEU A 82 -29.45 -11.95 17.49
C LEU A 82 -30.98 -11.95 17.42
N LYS A 83 -31.60 -12.91 18.12
CA LYS A 83 -33.03 -12.87 18.46
C LYS A 83 -33.20 -11.92 19.65
N ARG A 84 -33.96 -10.84 19.49
CA ARG A 84 -34.43 -10.02 20.62
C ARG A 84 -35.77 -10.55 21.10
N GLY A 85 -35.82 -10.96 22.36
CA GLY A 85 -37.05 -11.26 23.09
C GLY A 85 -37.83 -9.98 23.38
N ARG A 86 -39.16 -10.11 23.36
CA ARG A 86 -40.16 -9.07 23.60
C ARG A 86 -40.38 -8.93 25.12
N PRO A 87 -40.12 -7.78 25.76
CA PRO A 87 -40.48 -7.60 27.15
C PRO A 87 -41.93 -7.15 27.32
N ALA A 88 -42.45 -7.46 28.51
CA ALA A 88 -43.82 -7.27 28.96
C ALA A 88 -44.22 -5.78 29.01
N VAL A 89 -45.53 -5.56 28.86
CA VAL A 89 -46.21 -4.27 28.96
C VAL A 89 -46.04 -3.72 30.37
N VAL A 90 -45.18 -2.71 30.52
CA VAL A 90 -45.07 -1.89 31.71
C VAL A 90 -45.66 -0.52 31.38
N ASP A 91 -46.40 0.04 32.33
CA ASP A 91 -47.14 1.30 32.23
C ASP A 91 -46.26 2.44 31.69
N GLU A 92 -46.59 2.87 30.47
CA GLU A 92 -45.79 3.74 29.60
C GLU A 92 -45.70 5.19 30.11
N SER A 93 -46.61 5.57 31.01
CA SER A 93 -46.76 6.96 31.47
C SER A 93 -45.68 7.38 32.47
N THR A 94 -45.19 6.45 33.30
CA THR A 94 -44.21 6.75 34.36
C THR A 94 -42.76 6.54 33.91
N GLN A 95 -42.53 5.69 32.89
CA GLN A 95 -41.20 5.48 32.31
C GLN A 95 -40.72 6.68 31.47
N ARG A 96 -41.61 7.31 30.69
CA ARG A 96 -41.24 8.43 29.81
C ARG A 96 -40.65 9.63 30.58
N SER A 97 -41.22 10.00 31.72
CA SER A 97 -40.77 11.14 32.53
C SER A 97 -39.46 10.87 33.31
N ARG A 98 -39.07 9.60 33.49
CA ARG A 98 -37.77 9.23 34.07
C ARG A 98 -36.70 9.09 32.99
N GLU A 99 -37.05 8.59 31.81
CA GLU A 99 -36.13 8.51 30.67
C GLU A 99 -35.78 9.89 30.10
N GLU A 100 -36.70 10.85 30.07
CA GLU A 100 -36.41 12.22 29.62
C GLU A 100 -35.44 12.94 30.56
N ARG A 101 -35.62 12.80 31.89
CA ARG A 101 -34.67 13.35 32.87
C ARG A 101 -33.28 12.72 32.75
N ASN A 102 -33.21 11.39 32.62
CA ASN A 102 -31.95 10.69 32.42
C ASN A 102 -31.28 11.00 31.07
N ARG A 103 -32.05 11.35 30.03
CA ARG A 103 -31.51 11.73 28.70
C ARG A 103 -30.87 13.11 28.76
N GLY A 104 -31.42 14.05 29.53
CA GLY A 104 -30.82 15.36 29.78
C GLY A 104 -29.48 15.26 30.51
N GLU A 105 -29.42 14.51 31.62
CA GLU A 105 -28.19 14.33 32.41
C GLU A 105 -27.09 13.59 31.63
N ARG A 106 -27.45 12.56 30.85
CA ARG A 106 -26.48 11.84 30.01
C ARG A 106 -25.98 12.67 28.83
N ALA A 107 -26.82 13.54 28.26
CA ALA A 107 -26.40 14.43 27.18
C ALA A 107 -25.41 15.49 27.70
N ALA A 108 -25.64 16.05 28.89
CA ALA A 108 -24.72 16.98 29.52
C ALA A 108 -23.37 16.32 29.84
N ALA A 109 -23.36 15.14 30.46
CA ALA A 109 -22.14 14.40 30.77
C ALA A 109 -21.36 13.97 29.51
N HIS A 110 -22.05 13.64 28.41
CA HIS A 110 -21.40 13.33 27.14
C HIS A 110 -20.81 14.59 26.48
N ALA A 111 -21.50 15.72 26.52
CA ALA A 111 -21.01 16.98 25.98
C ALA A 111 -19.73 17.44 26.70
N GLU A 112 -19.71 17.33 28.03
CA GLU A 112 -18.54 17.66 28.86
C GLU A 112 -17.34 16.73 28.56
N ARG A 113 -17.60 15.43 28.38
CA ARG A 113 -16.54 14.46 28.01
C ARG A 113 -16.03 14.64 26.58
N VAL A 114 -16.87 15.12 25.65
CA VAL A 114 -16.45 15.44 24.29
C VAL A 114 -15.64 16.73 24.26
N ALA A 115 -16.00 17.72 25.09
CA ALA A 115 -15.25 18.96 25.23
C ALA A 115 -13.84 18.73 25.80
N SER A 116 -13.71 17.93 26.87
CA SER A 116 -12.40 17.63 27.46
C SER A 116 -11.48 16.84 26.53
N VAL A 117 -12.03 15.87 25.78
CA VAL A 117 -11.26 15.12 24.77
C VAL A 117 -10.90 15.99 23.56
N ALA A 118 -11.70 17.00 23.23
CA ALA A 118 -11.38 17.95 22.18
C ALA A 118 -10.23 18.89 22.59
N GLU A 119 -10.24 19.40 23.83
CA GLU A 119 -9.15 20.24 24.35
C GLU A 119 -7.82 19.49 24.44
N GLU A 120 -7.84 18.23 24.89
CA GLU A 120 -6.65 17.38 24.94
C GLU A 120 -6.09 17.05 23.53
N ARG A 121 -6.97 16.89 22.53
CA ARG A 121 -6.55 16.67 21.13
C ARG A 121 -6.01 17.93 20.46
N VAL A 122 -6.49 19.12 20.83
CA VAL A 122 -5.97 20.38 20.28
C VAL A 122 -4.58 20.66 20.85
N ALA A 123 -4.35 20.41 22.14
CA ALA A 123 -3.02 20.54 22.76
C ALA A 123 -1.97 19.57 22.16
N ALA A 124 -2.38 18.39 21.70
CA ALA A 124 -1.49 17.42 21.05
C ALA A 124 -1.13 17.75 19.58
N LEU A 125 -1.83 18.71 18.95
CA LEU A 125 -1.58 19.12 17.56
C LEU A 125 -0.56 20.27 17.44
N ASP A 126 -0.32 21.01 18.53
CA ASP A 126 0.65 22.10 18.60
C ASP A 126 2.02 21.68 19.17
N ALA A 127 2.20 20.41 19.51
CA ALA A 127 3.52 19.87 19.80
C ALA A 127 4.37 19.96 18.51
N PRO A 128 5.53 20.65 18.52
CA PRO A 128 6.38 20.77 17.35
C PRO A 128 6.77 19.37 16.89
N LYS A 129 6.24 18.99 15.72
CA LYS A 129 6.61 17.75 15.05
C LYS A 129 8.14 17.79 14.89
N PRO A 130 8.89 16.78 15.38
CA PRO A 130 10.34 16.76 15.24
C PRO A 130 10.67 16.96 13.76
N ALA A 131 11.56 17.92 13.50
CA ALA A 131 11.97 18.33 12.16
C ALA A 131 12.29 17.08 11.34
N ASP A 132 11.77 17.03 10.11
CA ASP A 132 12.02 15.92 9.19
C ASP A 132 13.54 15.80 8.99
N ASP A 133 14.15 14.78 9.62
CA ASP A 133 15.56 14.43 9.46
C ASP A 133 15.90 14.31 7.96
N GLU A 134 17.08 14.83 7.59
CA GLU A 134 17.72 14.63 6.28
C GLU A 134 17.48 13.20 5.75
N PRO A 135 17.21 13.02 4.43
CA PRO A 135 16.79 11.75 3.86
C PRO A 135 17.90 10.70 4.00
N THR A 136 17.90 10.02 5.14
CA THR A 136 18.74 8.87 5.42
C THR A 136 18.52 7.85 4.31
N PRO A 137 19.59 7.29 3.70
CA PRO A 137 19.46 6.37 2.58
C PRO A 137 18.46 5.27 2.92
N THR A 138 17.36 5.23 2.16
CA THR A 138 16.23 4.35 2.44
C THR A 138 16.69 2.89 2.35
N ARG A 139 16.81 2.23 3.51
CA ARG A 139 17.14 0.81 3.58
C ARG A 139 15.90 -0.01 3.28
N CYS A 140 16.00 -0.94 2.33
CA CYS A 140 14.87 -1.81 1.95
C CYS A 140 14.55 -2.89 3.01
N ILE A 141 15.51 -3.19 3.88
CA ILE A 141 15.38 -4.08 5.03
C ILE A 141 15.63 -3.24 6.29
N ILE A 142 14.67 -3.26 7.21
CA ILE A 142 14.70 -2.49 8.45
C ILE A 142 14.76 -3.48 9.61
N VAL A 143 15.70 -3.32 10.52
CA VAL A 143 15.78 -4.11 11.76
C VAL A 143 15.60 -3.17 12.92
N GLU A 144 14.56 -3.39 13.73
CA GLU A 144 14.27 -2.56 14.89
C GLU A 144 13.59 -3.38 16.00
N GLY A 145 13.62 -2.87 17.23
CA GLY A 145 12.78 -3.37 18.32
C GLY A 145 11.31 -3.00 18.08
N ALA A 146 10.40 -3.93 18.35
CA ALA A 146 8.98 -3.70 18.15
C ALA A 146 8.44 -2.63 19.12
N LYS A 147 8.06 -1.47 18.59
CA LYS A 147 7.50 -0.36 19.41
C LYS A 147 6.23 -0.75 20.19
N THR A 148 5.45 -1.71 19.67
CA THR A 148 4.22 -2.21 20.29
C THR A 148 4.07 -3.70 19.99
N GLY A 149 3.39 -4.46 20.86
CA GLY A 149 3.10 -5.89 20.66
C GLY A 149 1.96 -6.20 19.67
N ARG A 150 1.61 -5.26 18.77
CA ARG A 150 0.50 -5.43 17.80
C ARG A 150 0.95 -6.05 16.47
N SER A 151 2.26 -6.15 16.23
CA SER A 151 2.80 -6.78 15.03
C SER A 151 2.66 -8.30 15.09
N LYS A 152 2.41 -8.92 13.92
CA LYS A 152 2.46 -10.37 13.75
C LYS A 152 3.48 -10.72 12.68
N CYS A 153 4.29 -11.74 12.93
CA CYS A 153 5.24 -12.26 11.96
C CYS A 153 4.49 -12.80 10.74
N ARG A 154 4.79 -12.29 9.54
CA ARG A 154 4.10 -12.73 8.31
C ARG A 154 4.47 -14.11 7.79
N ARG A 155 5.42 -14.79 8.43
CA ARG A 155 5.79 -16.16 8.08
C ARG A 155 5.09 -17.19 8.98
N CYS A 156 5.34 -17.14 10.29
CA CYS A 156 4.75 -18.08 11.24
C CYS A 156 3.38 -17.63 11.78
N MET A 157 2.95 -16.39 11.51
CA MET A 157 1.68 -15.80 11.96
C MET A 157 1.54 -15.57 13.48
N GLU A 158 2.62 -15.78 14.24
CA GLU A 158 2.70 -15.49 15.67
C GLU A 158 2.85 -13.98 15.95
N ALA A 159 2.46 -13.56 17.15
CA ALA A 159 2.61 -12.18 17.60
C ALA A 159 4.06 -11.88 17.96
N ILE A 160 4.53 -10.67 17.63
CA ILE A 160 5.86 -10.15 17.99
C ILE A 160 5.66 -9.24 19.20
N SER A 161 6.33 -9.54 20.31
CA SER A 161 6.15 -8.82 21.58
C SER A 161 6.75 -7.41 21.53
N ALA A 162 6.27 -6.49 22.37
CA ALA A 162 6.88 -5.16 22.47
C ALA A 162 8.34 -5.27 22.95
N GLY A 163 9.25 -4.52 22.35
CA GLY A 163 10.69 -4.58 22.59
C GLY A 163 11.42 -5.69 21.84
N GLU A 164 10.72 -6.70 21.31
CA GLU A 164 11.33 -7.81 20.58
C GLU A 164 11.87 -7.35 19.22
N THR A 165 13.08 -7.78 18.85
CA THR A 165 13.69 -7.45 17.56
C THR A 165 12.88 -8.06 16.42
N ARG A 166 12.56 -7.24 15.43
CA ARG A 166 11.83 -7.65 14.22
C ARG A 166 12.48 -7.10 12.97
N VAL A 167 12.30 -7.84 11.88
CA VAL A 167 12.77 -7.47 10.55
C VAL A 167 11.59 -7.05 9.69
N GLY A 168 11.67 -5.85 9.13
CA GLY A 168 10.69 -5.24 8.25
C GLY A 168 11.19 -5.22 6.82
N MET A 169 10.33 -5.62 5.88
CA MET A 169 10.57 -5.47 4.44
C MET A 169 9.32 -4.89 3.78
N GLU A 170 9.49 -4.09 2.72
CA GLU A 170 8.35 -3.60 1.93
C GLU A 170 7.68 -4.75 1.16
N SER A 171 6.35 -4.83 1.26
CA SER A 171 5.52 -5.75 0.48
C SER A 171 4.30 -5.01 -0.07
N TRP A 172 3.77 -5.48 -1.21
CA TRP A 172 2.49 -4.99 -1.72
C TRP A 172 1.35 -5.76 -1.06
N MET A 173 0.46 -5.09 -0.31
CA MET A 173 -0.74 -5.71 0.25
C MET A 173 -1.95 -4.79 0.07
N VAL A 174 -3.06 -5.36 -0.44
CA VAL A 174 -4.34 -4.66 -0.60
C VAL A 174 -4.19 -3.34 -1.39
N GLY A 175 -3.43 -3.37 -2.49
CA GLY A 175 -3.27 -2.22 -3.38
C GLY A 175 -2.32 -1.12 -2.89
N ARG A 176 -1.57 -1.34 -1.80
CA ARG A 176 -0.62 -0.38 -1.25
C ARG A 176 0.70 -1.04 -0.84
N GLN A 177 1.77 -0.25 -0.84
CA GLN A 177 3.03 -0.63 -0.22
C GLN A 177 2.91 -0.53 1.30
N VAL A 178 3.32 -1.59 2.00
CA VAL A 178 3.30 -1.67 3.45
C VAL A 178 4.54 -2.41 3.93
N LEU A 179 5.07 -2.00 5.07
CA LEU A 179 6.13 -2.74 5.73
C LEU A 179 5.55 -3.98 6.43
N VAL A 180 6.05 -5.16 6.07
CA VAL A 180 5.68 -6.42 6.70
C VAL A 180 6.75 -6.87 7.68
N TRP A 181 6.32 -7.18 8.89
CA TRP A 181 7.20 -7.58 9.97
C TRP A 181 7.34 -9.10 10.06
N GLN A 182 8.54 -9.57 10.39
CA GLN A 182 8.86 -10.97 10.63
C GLN A 182 9.85 -11.09 11.81
N HIS A 183 9.84 -12.24 12.50
CA HIS A 183 10.94 -12.58 13.40
C HIS A 183 12.25 -12.70 12.60
N PRO A 184 13.42 -12.36 13.18
CA PRO A 184 14.71 -12.50 12.51
C PRO A 184 14.93 -13.93 11.95
N LYS A 185 14.56 -14.95 12.72
CA LYS A 185 14.69 -16.36 12.30
C LYS A 185 13.79 -16.70 11.12
N CYS A 186 12.56 -16.20 11.15
CA CYS A 186 11.60 -16.37 10.07
C CYS A 186 12.05 -15.66 8.78
N PHE A 187 12.63 -14.46 8.91
CA PHE A 187 13.17 -13.74 7.77
C PHE A 187 14.36 -14.49 7.16
N TRP A 188 15.29 -14.99 7.99
CA TRP A 188 16.47 -15.73 7.54
C TRP A 188 16.12 -16.99 6.75
N GLN A 189 15.14 -17.77 7.22
CA GLN A 189 14.63 -18.94 6.50
C GLN A 189 13.95 -18.58 5.16
N GLY A 190 13.70 -17.29 4.90
CA GLY A 190 12.98 -16.76 3.72
C GLY A 190 13.93 -16.24 2.66
N LEU A 191 15.22 -16.37 2.94
CA LEU A 191 16.30 -16.08 2.02
C LEU A 191 16.52 -17.27 1.11
N ALA A 192 16.82 -16.99 -0.15
CA ALA A 192 17.24 -17.98 -1.12
C ALA A 192 18.25 -17.37 -2.10
N PHE A 193 19.33 -18.10 -2.39
CA PHE A 193 20.22 -17.76 -3.49
C PHE A 193 19.63 -18.29 -4.80
N THR A 194 19.65 -17.45 -5.82
CA THR A 194 19.15 -17.77 -7.16
C THR A 194 20.07 -17.18 -8.21
N GLU A 195 20.11 -17.78 -9.39
CA GLU A 195 20.77 -17.23 -10.57
C GLU A 195 19.76 -16.43 -11.41
N GLU A 196 20.14 -15.27 -11.92
CA GLU A 196 19.27 -14.50 -12.82
C GLU A 196 19.29 -15.07 -14.24
N GLY A 197 18.21 -15.71 -14.66
CA GLY A 197 18.11 -16.26 -16.02
C GLY A 197 17.70 -15.25 -17.11
N SER A 198 17.09 -14.11 -16.77
CA SER A 198 16.44 -13.23 -17.76
C SER A 198 17.14 -11.89 -18.02
N GLY A 199 17.99 -11.43 -17.10
CA GLY A 199 18.59 -10.09 -17.11
C GLY A 199 17.59 -8.94 -16.92
N ARG A 200 16.32 -9.22 -16.62
CA ARG A 200 15.27 -8.19 -16.45
C ARG A 200 15.12 -7.75 -15.00
N GLY A 201 15.60 -8.57 -14.06
CA GLY A 201 15.55 -8.24 -12.64
C GLY A 201 16.40 -7.01 -12.30
N ARG A 202 16.03 -6.30 -11.23
CA ARG A 202 16.83 -5.21 -10.66
C ARG A 202 17.03 -5.39 -9.17
N CYS A 203 18.19 -4.98 -8.68
CA CYS A 203 18.49 -4.93 -7.26
C CYS A 203 17.52 -3.97 -6.56
N LYS A 204 16.83 -4.44 -5.52
CA LYS A 204 15.82 -3.63 -4.83
C LYS A 204 16.44 -2.42 -4.13
N GLN A 205 17.69 -2.51 -3.65
CA GLN A 205 18.40 -1.42 -2.98
C GLN A 205 19.05 -0.45 -3.99
N THR A 206 19.93 -0.92 -4.87
CA THR A 206 20.70 -0.05 -5.78
C THR A 206 19.95 0.30 -7.08
N LYS A 207 18.86 -0.41 -7.40
CA LYS A 207 18.09 -0.30 -8.65
C LYS A 207 18.85 -0.71 -9.91
N GLU A 208 20.09 -1.17 -9.78
CA GLU A 208 20.89 -1.71 -10.89
C GLU A 208 20.27 -2.98 -11.45
N VAL A 209 20.41 -3.18 -12.75
CA VAL A 209 19.97 -4.38 -13.46
C VAL A 209 20.95 -5.53 -13.16
N PHE A 210 20.43 -6.75 -13.03
CA PHE A 210 21.25 -7.96 -12.92
C PHE A 210 21.71 -8.44 -14.29
N ALA A 211 22.95 -8.92 -14.41
CA ALA A 211 23.39 -9.63 -15.60
C ALA A 211 22.75 -11.02 -15.68
N VAL A 212 22.63 -11.58 -16.89
CA VAL A 212 22.21 -12.97 -17.08
C VAL A 212 23.31 -13.87 -16.52
N GLY A 213 22.94 -14.83 -15.66
CA GLY A 213 23.87 -15.69 -14.93
C GLY A 213 24.39 -15.09 -13.63
N GLU A 214 24.04 -13.84 -13.29
CA GLU A 214 24.48 -13.23 -12.03
C GLU A 214 23.76 -13.87 -10.83
N HIS A 215 24.52 -14.30 -9.84
CA HIS A 215 23.98 -14.76 -8.57
C HIS A 215 23.41 -13.61 -7.75
N ARG A 216 22.25 -13.86 -7.15
CA ARG A 216 21.54 -12.88 -6.32
C ARG A 216 20.90 -13.52 -5.11
N LEU A 217 20.67 -12.70 -4.09
CA LEU A 217 19.87 -13.09 -2.94
C LEU A 217 18.42 -12.63 -3.12
N SER A 218 17.48 -13.56 -3.02
CA SER A 218 16.05 -13.28 -2.94
C SER A 218 15.60 -13.36 -1.48
N ALA A 219 15.03 -12.28 -0.96
CA ALA A 219 14.37 -12.26 0.34
C ALA A 219 12.85 -12.25 0.15
N SER A 220 12.13 -13.15 0.82
CA SER A 220 10.68 -13.25 0.73
C SER A 220 9.99 -12.68 1.98
N ALA A 221 9.01 -11.82 1.77
CA ALA A 221 8.08 -11.43 2.83
C ALA A 221 6.65 -11.41 2.29
N HIS A 222 5.80 -12.25 2.88
CA HIS A 222 4.45 -12.50 2.40
C HIS A 222 4.47 -13.03 0.95
N THR A 223 3.87 -12.30 0.03
CA THR A 223 3.74 -12.64 -1.40
C THR A 223 4.75 -11.91 -2.27
N THR A 224 5.61 -11.07 -1.67
CA THR A 224 6.61 -10.28 -2.39
C THR A 224 8.00 -10.84 -2.13
N SER A 225 8.74 -11.06 -3.20
CA SER A 225 10.17 -11.35 -3.17
C SER A 225 10.95 -10.11 -3.62
N ALA A 226 11.96 -9.72 -2.85
CA ALA A 226 12.91 -8.68 -3.21
C ALA A 226 14.26 -9.31 -3.53
N ASN A 227 14.84 -8.91 -4.66
CA ASN A 227 16.11 -9.43 -5.15
C ASN A 227 17.23 -8.41 -4.88
N PHE A 228 18.39 -8.89 -4.46
CA PHE A 228 19.54 -8.07 -4.09
C PHE A 228 20.82 -8.65 -4.68
N LYS A 229 21.75 -7.77 -5.09
CA LYS A 229 23.13 -8.19 -5.42
C LYS A 229 23.83 -8.69 -4.16
N LEU A 230 24.74 -9.66 -4.29
CA LEU A 230 25.38 -10.33 -3.15
C LEU A 230 26.11 -9.34 -2.22
N ASN A 231 26.88 -8.39 -2.78
CA ASN A 231 27.63 -7.41 -1.99
C ASN A 231 26.71 -6.55 -1.10
N VAL A 232 25.62 -6.07 -1.69
CA VAL A 232 24.64 -5.21 -1.00
C VAL A 232 23.80 -6.02 0.00
N ALA A 233 23.47 -7.27 -0.35
CA ALA A 233 22.74 -8.17 0.51
C ALA A 233 23.52 -8.50 1.79
N ALA A 234 24.83 -8.74 1.69
CA ALA A 234 25.67 -9.00 2.84
C ALA A 234 25.59 -7.85 3.87
N GLU A 235 25.70 -6.60 3.40
CA GLU A 235 25.59 -5.40 4.24
C GLU A 235 24.20 -5.25 4.89
N LEU A 236 23.13 -5.47 4.11
CA LEU A 236 21.76 -5.37 4.61
C LEU A 236 21.40 -6.46 5.63
N LEU A 237 22.06 -7.62 5.56
CA LEU A 237 21.81 -8.74 6.47
C LEU A 237 22.63 -8.68 7.76
N ARG A 238 23.67 -7.85 7.87
CA ARG A 238 24.48 -7.75 9.11
C ARG A 238 23.62 -7.52 10.37
N PRO A 239 22.66 -6.57 10.38
CA PRO A 239 21.84 -6.35 11.58
C PRO A 239 20.91 -7.54 11.87
N VAL A 240 20.49 -8.28 10.84
CA VAL A 240 19.67 -9.49 10.99
C VAL A 240 20.49 -10.64 11.58
N ALA A 241 21.71 -10.83 11.08
CA ALA A 241 22.66 -11.82 11.57
C ALA A 241 23.04 -11.56 13.04
N SER A 242 23.33 -10.30 13.37
CA SER A 242 23.60 -9.87 14.75
C SER A 242 22.41 -10.16 15.69
N ALA A 243 21.18 -9.88 15.24
CA ALA A 243 19.97 -10.18 16.02
C ALA A 243 19.71 -11.69 16.23
N LEU A 244 20.27 -12.55 15.38
CA LEU A 244 20.18 -14.02 15.51
C LEU A 244 21.28 -14.62 16.38
N GLY A 245 22.40 -13.91 16.56
CA GLY A 245 23.59 -14.41 17.24
C GLY A 245 24.36 -15.42 16.39
N THR A 246 23.80 -16.61 16.16
CA THR A 246 24.39 -17.65 15.30
C THR A 246 23.55 -17.83 14.05
N CYS A 247 24.15 -17.59 12.89
CA CYS A 247 23.51 -17.84 11.60
C CYS A 247 24.53 -18.48 10.65
N THR A 248 24.09 -19.53 9.96
CA THR A 248 24.91 -20.25 8.98
C THR A 248 24.39 -19.89 7.59
N VAL A 249 25.21 -19.25 6.77
CA VAL A 249 24.81 -18.86 5.40
C VAL A 249 24.66 -20.09 4.52
N SER A 250 25.45 -21.14 4.73
CA SER A 250 25.27 -22.42 4.03
C SER A 250 23.90 -23.09 4.25
N ALA A 251 23.17 -22.72 5.31
CA ALA A 251 21.81 -23.18 5.56
C ALA A 251 20.73 -22.42 4.77
N ILE A 252 21.10 -21.35 4.06
CA ILE A 252 20.18 -20.61 3.18
C ILE A 252 19.86 -21.46 1.96
N SER A 253 18.58 -21.48 1.57
CA SER A 253 18.13 -22.24 0.39
C SER A 253 18.89 -21.80 -0.86
N GLY A 254 19.34 -22.75 -1.68
CA GLY A 254 20.08 -22.46 -2.91
C GLY A 254 21.55 -22.10 -2.72
N ALA A 255 22.14 -22.24 -1.52
CA ALA A 255 23.57 -21.97 -1.29
C ALA A 255 24.50 -22.75 -2.25
N GLY A 256 24.09 -23.93 -2.72
CA GLY A 256 24.85 -24.73 -3.69
C GLY A 256 24.96 -24.13 -5.10
N VAL A 257 24.21 -23.07 -5.40
CA VAL A 257 24.36 -22.33 -6.68
C VAL A 257 25.60 -21.43 -6.65
N LEU A 258 26.02 -20.97 -5.47
CA LEU A 258 27.20 -20.12 -5.33
C LEU A 258 28.48 -20.96 -5.41
N SER A 259 29.53 -20.37 -5.98
CA SER A 259 30.88 -20.92 -5.81
C SER A 259 31.33 -20.83 -4.34
N ALA A 260 32.24 -21.72 -3.93
CA ALA A 260 32.77 -21.70 -2.56
C ALA A 260 33.44 -20.36 -2.20
N ALA A 261 34.05 -19.69 -3.18
CA ALA A 261 34.66 -18.38 -2.99
C ALA A 261 33.62 -17.28 -2.74
N GLU A 262 32.52 -17.27 -3.52
CA GLU A 262 31.41 -16.33 -3.33
C GLU A 262 30.70 -16.55 -2.00
N LEU A 263 30.42 -17.80 -1.63
CA LEU A 263 29.78 -18.13 -0.36
C LEU A 263 30.64 -17.65 0.82
N LYS A 264 31.94 -17.90 0.77
CA LYS A 264 32.89 -17.43 1.80
C LYS A 264 32.98 -15.91 1.85
N ALA A 265 33.00 -15.23 0.70
CA ALA A 265 33.01 -13.77 0.65
C ALA A 265 31.71 -13.18 1.22
N PHE A 266 30.58 -13.80 0.92
CA PHE A 266 29.27 -13.40 1.45
C PHE A 266 29.19 -13.63 2.96
N GLU A 267 29.64 -14.78 3.46
CA GLU A 267 29.75 -15.10 4.89
C GLU A 267 30.62 -14.07 5.62
N ALA A 268 31.80 -13.76 5.08
CA ALA A 268 32.68 -12.72 5.63
C ALA A 268 32.00 -11.35 5.62
N GLY A 269 31.26 -11.01 4.55
CA GLY A 269 30.52 -9.76 4.44
C GLY A 269 29.39 -9.62 5.46
N VAL A 270 28.69 -10.72 5.78
CA VAL A 270 27.62 -10.76 6.79
C VAL A 270 28.18 -10.77 8.22
N ALA A 271 29.30 -11.48 8.44
CA ALA A 271 29.96 -11.59 9.73
C ALA A 271 30.80 -10.35 10.09
N SER A 272 31.21 -9.57 9.08
CA SER A 272 31.92 -8.32 9.30
C SER A 272 31.11 -7.47 10.28
N PRO A 273 31.71 -7.00 11.39
CA PRO A 273 31.05 -6.02 12.24
C PRO A 273 30.59 -4.89 11.32
N ALA A 274 29.35 -4.45 11.53
CA ALA A 274 28.91 -3.23 10.85
C ALA A 274 30.02 -2.20 11.13
N PRO A 275 30.56 -1.50 10.11
CA PRO A 275 31.42 -0.37 10.40
C PRO A 275 30.62 0.45 11.40
N ASP A 276 31.19 0.65 12.59
CA ASP A 276 30.45 1.20 13.71
C ASP A 276 29.61 2.33 13.16
N ALA A 277 28.32 2.31 13.45
CA ALA A 277 27.49 3.48 13.22
C ALA A 277 27.92 4.64 14.16
N GLN A 278 29.22 4.77 14.46
CA GLN A 278 29.87 6.05 14.50
C GLN A 278 29.39 6.76 13.24
N ALA A 279 28.46 7.68 13.47
CA ALA A 279 28.15 8.70 12.52
C ALA A 279 29.49 9.22 12.01
N VAL A 280 29.87 8.81 10.80
CA VAL A 280 30.66 9.67 9.95
C VAL A 280 29.72 10.83 9.70
N VAL A 281 29.66 11.72 10.68
CA VAL A 281 29.37 13.12 10.46
C VAL A 281 30.52 13.50 9.54
N PRO A 282 30.29 13.65 8.22
CA PRO A 282 31.34 14.21 7.38
C PRO A 282 31.78 15.51 8.06
N GLU A 283 33.08 15.79 8.14
CA GLU A 283 33.55 17.08 8.59
C GLU A 283 32.91 18.13 7.68
N VAL A 284 31.82 18.71 8.17
CA VAL A 284 31.00 19.67 7.46
C VAL A 284 31.83 20.93 7.43
N THR A 285 32.52 21.18 6.30
CA THR A 285 32.69 22.56 5.84
C THR A 285 31.32 23.22 5.98
N PRO A 286 31.17 24.33 6.72
CA PRO A 286 29.88 24.84 7.17
C PRO A 286 28.95 24.99 5.98
N THR A 287 28.06 24.01 5.83
CA THR A 287 27.00 24.05 4.84
C THR A 287 26.09 25.19 5.27
N PRO A 288 25.76 26.14 4.38
CA PRO A 288 24.89 27.25 4.70
C PRO A 288 23.59 26.71 5.30
N THR A 289 23.09 27.44 6.29
CA THR A 289 21.91 27.06 7.07
C THR A 289 20.74 26.72 6.13
N ALA A 290 19.86 25.77 6.46
CA ALA A 290 18.72 25.42 5.61
C ALA A 290 17.82 26.63 5.23
N SER A 291 17.89 27.73 5.97
CA SER A 291 17.31 29.03 5.59
C SER A 291 18.05 29.73 4.44
N GLU A 292 19.38 29.68 4.39
CA GLU A 292 20.20 30.22 3.30
C GLU A 292 20.06 29.40 2.00
N ALA A 293 19.94 28.07 2.09
CA ALA A 293 19.69 27.24 0.91
C ALA A 293 18.28 27.48 0.31
N LEU A 294 17.28 27.75 1.17
CA LEU A 294 15.94 28.19 0.74
C LEU A 294 15.93 29.63 0.19
N GLU A 295 16.83 30.50 0.66
CA GLU A 295 16.98 31.85 0.11
C GLU A 295 17.72 31.87 -1.22
N LEU A 296 18.73 31.02 -1.44
CA LEU A 296 19.43 30.91 -2.73
C LEU A 296 18.55 30.28 -3.83
N GLU A 297 17.64 29.35 -3.50
CA GLU A 297 16.70 28.80 -4.50
C GLU A 297 15.52 29.73 -4.81
N ARG A 298 15.21 30.71 -3.94
CA ARG A 298 14.20 31.77 -4.22
C ARG A 298 14.59 32.71 -5.35
N ASP A 299 15.85 32.72 -5.77
CA ASP A 299 16.33 33.57 -6.86
C ASP A 299 16.04 33.02 -8.27
N ARG A 300 15.47 31.81 -8.38
CA ARG A 300 14.90 31.34 -9.66
C ARG A 300 13.62 32.13 -9.98
N LYS A 301 13.82 33.28 -10.63
CA LYS A 301 12.76 34.20 -11.02
C LYS A 301 11.69 33.50 -11.84
N GLN A 302 10.45 33.65 -11.39
CA GLN A 302 9.26 33.29 -12.14
C GLN A 302 9.29 33.94 -13.53
N PRO A 303 8.77 33.27 -14.58
CA PRO A 303 8.58 33.90 -15.88
C PRO A 303 7.83 35.23 -15.76
N ALA A 304 8.37 36.28 -16.38
CA ALA A 304 7.76 37.60 -16.38
C ALA A 304 6.36 37.56 -17.02
N GLU A 305 5.42 38.31 -16.45
CA GLU A 305 4.09 38.48 -17.01
C GLU A 305 4.19 39.13 -18.41
N GLY A 306 3.39 38.65 -19.36
CA GLY A 306 3.37 39.14 -20.74
C GLY A 306 4.35 38.46 -21.70
N VAL A 307 5.33 37.69 -21.19
CA VAL A 307 6.33 37.00 -22.03
C VAL A 307 6.15 35.49 -21.97
N VAL A 308 6.13 34.80 -23.11
CA VAL A 308 6.13 33.33 -23.18
C VAL A 308 7.58 32.82 -23.08
N ALA A 309 8.04 32.51 -21.87
CA ALA A 309 9.42 32.13 -21.57
C ALA A 309 9.74 30.67 -21.94
N ARG A 310 8.70 29.82 -22.06
CA ARG A 310 8.82 28.35 -22.22
C ARG A 310 9.66 27.72 -21.11
N ALA A 311 9.45 28.18 -19.87
CA ALA A 311 10.22 27.71 -18.73
C ALA A 311 9.92 26.24 -18.44
N SER A 312 10.97 25.45 -18.24
CA SER A 312 10.90 24.04 -17.83
C SER A 312 11.56 23.86 -16.48
N GLY A 313 11.00 23.02 -15.63
CA GLY A 313 11.58 22.73 -14.32
C GLY A 313 10.56 22.22 -13.32
N ARG A 314 11.04 21.93 -12.11
CA ARG A 314 10.19 21.66 -10.96
C ARG A 314 9.63 22.97 -10.42
N VAL A 315 8.39 22.94 -9.96
CA VAL A 315 7.72 24.08 -9.33
C VAL A 315 7.01 23.62 -8.07
N ALA A 316 6.90 24.54 -7.13
CA ALA A 316 6.09 24.40 -5.93
C ALA A 316 5.01 25.48 -5.90
N TRP A 317 3.83 25.17 -5.35
CA TRP A 317 2.76 26.15 -5.13
C TRP A 317 1.94 25.82 -3.89
N ARG A 318 1.31 26.84 -3.29
CA ARG A 318 0.35 26.66 -2.19
C ARG A 318 -1.06 26.45 -2.73
N TRP A 319 -1.76 25.44 -2.21
CA TRP A 319 -3.17 25.18 -2.51
C TRP A 319 -3.87 24.66 -1.26
N ALA A 320 -4.92 25.37 -0.82
CA ALA A 320 -5.69 25.04 0.39
C ALA A 320 -4.79 24.80 1.64
N GLY A 321 -3.79 25.67 1.85
CA GLY A 321 -2.86 25.58 2.97
C GLY A 321 -1.74 24.53 2.81
N ALA A 322 -1.84 23.61 1.85
CA ALA A 322 -0.81 22.62 1.59
C ALA A 322 0.18 23.08 0.51
N LEU A 323 1.45 22.68 0.67
CA LEU A 323 2.49 22.84 -0.35
C LEU A 323 2.40 21.69 -1.36
N CYS A 324 2.27 22.03 -2.63
CA CYS A 324 2.13 21.10 -3.76
C CYS A 324 3.31 21.23 -4.71
N TYR A 325 3.61 20.15 -5.44
CA TYR A 325 4.75 20.06 -6.36
C TYR A 325 4.36 19.54 -7.73
N GLY A 326 5.10 19.97 -8.76
CA GLY A 326 4.88 19.54 -10.13
C GLY A 326 6.02 19.93 -11.06
N HIS A 327 5.86 19.61 -12.34
CA HIS A 327 6.78 20.01 -13.42
C HIS A 327 6.08 20.93 -14.40
N LEU A 328 6.70 22.04 -14.77
CA LEU A 328 6.18 22.94 -15.79
C LEU A 328 6.04 22.25 -17.15
N LEU A 329 5.06 22.73 -17.93
CA LEU A 329 4.74 22.30 -19.28
C LEU A 329 5.05 23.46 -20.26
N PRO A 330 6.30 23.57 -20.77
CA PRO A 330 6.73 24.70 -21.61
C PRO A 330 5.85 24.94 -22.85
N LYS A 331 5.29 23.86 -23.41
CA LYS A 331 4.44 23.89 -24.61
C LYS A 331 3.06 24.47 -24.37
N SER A 332 2.62 24.53 -23.12
CA SER A 332 1.28 25.01 -22.74
C SER A 332 1.33 26.42 -22.16
N GLU A 333 2.51 27.03 -22.03
CA GLU A 333 2.66 28.37 -21.45
C GLU A 333 1.98 29.45 -22.30
N THR A 334 1.29 30.38 -21.64
CA THR A 334 0.65 31.55 -22.24
C THR A 334 1.31 32.83 -21.73
N ALA A 335 0.94 34.00 -22.26
CA ALA A 335 1.48 35.28 -21.78
C ALA A 335 1.19 35.53 -20.29
N THR A 336 0.07 35.02 -19.76
CA THR A 336 -0.40 35.28 -18.39
C THR A 336 -0.28 34.08 -17.44
N HIS A 337 -0.18 32.85 -17.97
CA HIS A 337 -0.19 31.63 -17.15
C HIS A 337 0.88 30.62 -17.57
N CYS A 338 1.45 29.97 -16.57
CA CYS A 338 2.21 28.73 -16.67
C CYS A 338 1.32 27.53 -16.32
N TYR A 339 1.68 26.34 -16.79
CA TYR A 339 0.96 25.10 -16.47
C TYR A 339 1.94 24.08 -15.90
N ALA A 340 1.56 23.41 -14.82
CA ALA A 340 2.37 22.39 -14.17
C ALA A 340 1.63 21.06 -14.07
N ARG A 341 2.31 19.94 -14.36
CA ARG A 341 1.78 18.59 -14.15
C ARG A 341 2.18 18.08 -12.76
N THR A 342 1.18 17.72 -11.97
CA THR A 342 1.35 17.09 -10.64
C THR A 342 1.83 15.64 -10.78
N ALA A 343 2.36 15.07 -9.68
CA ALA A 343 2.70 13.64 -9.62
C ALA A 343 1.51 12.70 -9.91
N LYS A 344 0.28 13.17 -9.68
CA LYS A 344 -0.97 12.42 -9.96
C LYS A 344 -1.49 12.62 -11.39
N GLY A 345 -0.74 13.30 -12.26
CA GLY A 345 -1.11 13.54 -13.66
C GLY A 345 -2.06 14.72 -13.91
N ASN A 346 -2.61 15.33 -12.85
CA ASN A 346 -3.43 16.54 -12.98
C ASN A 346 -2.58 17.74 -13.43
N THR A 347 -3.16 18.62 -14.25
CA THR A 347 -2.55 19.89 -14.66
C THR A 347 -3.06 21.02 -13.76
N LYS A 348 -2.15 21.87 -13.28
CA LYS A 348 -2.45 23.07 -12.51
C LYS A 348 -2.07 24.31 -13.31
N THR A 349 -2.95 25.30 -13.29
CA THR A 349 -2.71 26.62 -13.88
C THR A 349 -2.08 27.51 -12.83
N LEU A 350 -0.97 28.17 -13.18
CA LEU A 350 -0.16 29.01 -12.32
C LEU A 350 -0.05 30.40 -12.96
N THR A 351 -0.64 31.42 -12.34
CA THR A 351 -0.64 32.80 -12.84
C THR A 351 0.77 33.40 -12.69
N LYS A 352 1.34 33.91 -13.78
CA LYS A 352 2.64 34.58 -13.74
C LYS A 352 2.58 35.84 -12.85
N GLY A 353 3.67 36.15 -12.16
CA GLY A 353 3.70 37.17 -11.10
C GLY A 353 2.99 36.76 -9.79
N GLY A 354 2.27 35.64 -9.76
CA GLY A 354 1.57 35.18 -8.56
C GLY A 354 2.52 34.70 -7.47
N VAL A 355 2.44 35.28 -6.27
CA VAL A 355 3.30 34.97 -5.10
C VAL A 355 3.08 33.59 -4.48
N TYR A 356 2.05 32.86 -4.91
CA TYR A 356 1.67 31.56 -4.33
C TYR A 356 2.46 30.38 -4.90
N TRP A 357 3.33 30.61 -5.88
CA TRP A 357 4.16 29.57 -6.48
C TRP A 357 5.53 30.09 -6.90
N TRP A 358 6.49 29.18 -6.97
CA TRP A 358 7.87 29.47 -7.33
C TRP A 358 8.52 28.27 -8.02
N MET A 359 9.62 28.53 -8.73
CA MET A 359 10.47 27.50 -9.32
C MET A 359 11.32 26.86 -8.22
N LEU A 360 11.52 25.54 -8.31
CA LEU A 360 12.51 24.78 -7.51
C LEU A 360 13.77 24.52 -8.34
#